data_AF-A0A7R7TB41-F1
#
_entry.id   AF-A0A7R7TB41-F1
#
_cell.length_a   1.000
_cell.length_b   1.000
_cell.length_c   1.000
_cell.angle_alpha   90.00
_cell.angle_beta   90.00
_cell.angle_gamma   90.00
#
_symmetry.space_group_name_H-M   'P 1'
#
loop_
_entity.id
_entity.type
_entity.pdbx_description
1 polymer ?
#
loop_
_entity_poly.entity_id
_entity_poly.type
_entity_poly.pdbx_seq_one_letter_code
_entity_poly.pdbx_strand_id
1 'polypeptide(L)' 'MNRDLCIMACIFCRDEAFRKWMTRDGPSINEARAKEIILGVCGVKSRNDLDTNPEAAARFHELVRRPFLEWKEGRP' A
#
# COMPACT_ATOMS: atom_id res chain seq x y z
N MET A 1 -12.88 15.58 0.71
CA MET A 1 -12.63 14.13 0.49
C MET A 1 -11.50 14.03 -0.51
N ASN A 2 -10.26 13.81 -0.06
CA ASN A 2 -9.14 13.51 -0.97
C ASN A 2 -9.34 12.08 -1.48
N ARG A 3 -9.88 11.93 -2.70
CA ARG A 3 -10.21 10.65 -3.34
C ARG A 3 -9.06 10.20 -4.24
N ASP A 4 -7.88 10.03 -3.65
CA ASP A 4 -6.66 9.68 -4.37
C ASP A 4 -5.93 8.47 -3.76
N LEU A 5 -6.58 7.71 -2.86
CA LEU A 5 -5.99 6.54 -2.21
C LEU A 5 -5.89 5.37 -3.18
N CYS A 6 -6.87 5.17 -4.07
CA CYS A 6 -6.76 4.18 -5.15
C CYS A 6 -5.56 4.48 -6.06
N ILE A 7 -5.39 5.75 -6.46
CA ILE A 7 -4.28 6.19 -7.31
C ILE A 7 -2.95 6.01 -6.59
N MET A 8 -2.88 6.42 -5.32
CA MET A 8 -1.68 6.23 -4.49
C MET A 8 -1.30 4.75 -4.36
N ALA A 9 -2.27 3.87 -4.11
CA ALA A 9 -2.04 2.43 -4.07
C ALA A 9 -1.51 1.90 -5.41
N CYS A 10 -2.03 2.39 -6.55
CA CYS A 10 -1.50 2.05 -7.88
C CYS A 10 -0.04 2.51 -8.05
N ILE A 11 0.29 3.73 -7.64
CA ILE A 11 1.66 4.26 -7.70
C ILE A 11 2.60 3.41 -6.84
N PHE A 12 2.20 3.10 -5.61
CA PHE A 12 3.00 2.27 -4.70
C PHE A 12 3.26 0.87 -5.26
N CYS A 13 2.25 0.23 -5.86
CA CYS A 13 2.45 -1.11 -6.45
C CYS A 13 3.49 -1.12 -7.58
N ARG A 14 3.69 0.01 -8.28
CA ARG A 14 4.69 0.15 -9.36
C ARG A 14 6.07 0.52 -8.85
N ASP A 15 6.13 1.20 -7.72
CA ASP A 15 7.37 1.61 -7.07
C ASP A 15 8.21 0.39 -6.65
N GLU A 16 9.47 0.35 -7.07
CA GLU A 16 10.36 -0.78 -6.76
C GLU A 16 10.76 -0.79 -5.28
N ALA A 17 10.97 0.37 -4.67
CA ALA A 17 11.35 0.47 -3.27
C ALA A 17 10.21 -0.03 -2.37
N PHE A 18 8.96 0.27 -2.72
CA PHE A 18 7.77 -0.24 -2.06
C PHE A 18 7.67 -1.77 -2.15
N ARG A 19 7.90 -2.33 -3.35
CA ARG A 19 7.90 -3.79 -3.54
C ARG A 19 9.00 -4.48 -2.74
N LYS A 20 10.18 -3.87 -2.64
CA LYS A 20 11.29 -4.34 -1.77
C LYS A 20 10.94 -4.22 -0.28
N TRP A 21 10.32 -3.12 0.12
CA TRP A 21 9.89 -2.92 1.51
C TRP A 21 8.85 -3.95 1.94
N MET A 22 7.90 -4.31 1.07
CA MET A 22 6.90 -5.34 1.36
C MET A 22 7.49 -6.71 1.61
N THR A 23 8.66 -7.00 1.05
CA THR A 23 9.28 -8.32 1.15
C THR A 23 10.36 -8.38 2.23
N ARG A 24 10.83 -7.23 2.76
CA ARG A 24 11.86 -7.10 3.81
C ARG A 24 12.93 -8.21 3.72
N ASP A 25 13.73 -8.14 2.66
CA ASP A 25 14.81 -9.09 2.30
C ASP A 25 14.39 -10.39 1.58
N GLY A 26 13.09 -10.57 1.33
CA GLY A 26 12.56 -11.63 0.46
C GLY A 26 12.66 -11.32 -1.04
N PRO A 27 12.32 -12.29 -1.91
CA PRO A 27 12.37 -12.13 -3.36
C PRO A 27 11.46 -11.00 -3.82
N SER A 28 11.92 -10.22 -4.81
CA SER A 28 11.16 -9.11 -5.36
C SER A 28 9.80 -9.57 -5.88
N ILE A 29 8.73 -8.88 -5.49
CA ILE A 29 7.37 -9.14 -5.98
C ILE A 29 7.04 -8.24 -7.17
N ASN A 30 6.01 -8.61 -7.93
CA ASN A 30 5.48 -7.79 -9.02
C ASN A 30 4.34 -6.87 -8.55
N GLU A 31 3.91 -5.96 -9.43
CA GLU A 31 2.81 -5.01 -9.16
C GLU A 31 1.50 -5.72 -8.76
N ALA A 32 1.17 -6.84 -9.42
CA ALA A 32 -0.03 -7.60 -9.15
C ALA A 32 -0.04 -8.16 -7.72
N ARG A 33 1.09 -8.70 -7.27
CA ARG A 33 1.22 -9.23 -5.91
C ARG A 33 1.18 -8.13 -4.85
N ALA A 34 1.83 -6.99 -5.11
CA ALA A 34 1.76 -5.83 -4.21
C ALA A 34 0.32 -5.33 -4.05
N LYS A 35 -0.47 -5.32 -5.13
CA LYS A 35 -1.91 -5.02 -5.09
C LYS A 35 -2.64 -6.00 -4.16
N GLU A 36 -2.47 -7.31 -4.33
CA GLU A 36 -3.16 -8.30 -3.50
C GLU A 36 -2.87 -8.11 -2.01
N ILE A 37 -1.62 -7.82 -1.66
CA ILE A 37 -1.22 -7.57 -0.27
C ILE A 37 -1.93 -6.33 0.28
N ILE A 38 -1.94 -5.20 -0.46
CA ILE A 38 -2.66 -3.99 -0.04
C ILE A 38 -4.14 -4.29 0.21
N LEU A 39 -4.79 -4.98 -0.73
CA LEU A 39 -6.21 -5.31 -0.63
C LEU A 39 -6.49 -6.21 0.58
N GLY A 40 -5.64 -7.21 0.83
CA GLY A 40 -5.72 -8.07 2.00
C GLY A 40 -5.54 -7.31 3.32
N VAL A 41 -4.53 -6.45 3.42
CA VAL A 41 -4.27 -5.61 4.60
C VAL A 41 -5.42 -4.64 4.88
N CYS A 42 -5.98 -4.05 3.82
CA CYS A 42 -7.09 -3.10 3.96
C CYS A 42 -8.44 -3.79 4.15
N GLY A 43 -8.55 -5.09 3.84
CA GLY A 43 -9.78 -5.86 3.95
C GLY A 43 -10.82 -5.52 2.87
N VAL A 44 -10.37 -5.18 1.66
CA VAL A 44 -11.24 -4.80 0.52
C VAL A 44 -10.93 -5.62 -0.73
N LYS A 45 -11.83 -5.62 -1.71
CA LYS A 45 -11.67 -6.40 -2.95
C LYS A 45 -11.20 -5.56 -4.13
N SER A 46 -11.39 -4.24 -4.07
CA SER A 46 -10.96 -3.30 -5.11
C SER A 46 -10.16 -2.16 -4.51
N ARG A 47 -9.19 -1.62 -5.25
CA ARG A 47 -8.48 -0.40 -4.83
C ARG A 47 -9.43 0.79 -4.77
N ASN A 48 -10.52 0.76 -5.54
CA ASN A 48 -11.54 1.80 -5.53
C ASN A 48 -12.26 1.90 -4.18
N ASP A 49 -12.31 0.79 -3.41
CA ASP A 49 -12.88 0.79 -2.07
C ASP A 49 -12.03 1.62 -1.09
N LEU A 50 -10.75 1.87 -1.38
CA LEU A 50 -9.91 2.73 -0.54
C LEU A 50 -10.40 4.18 -0.52
N ASP A 51 -11.06 4.66 -1.58
CA ASP A 51 -11.56 6.04 -1.65
C ASP A 51 -12.94 6.21 -1.03
N THR A 52 -13.69 5.12 -0.86
CA THR A 52 -15.10 5.13 -0.43
C THR A 52 -15.34 4.46 0.92
N ASN A 53 -14.45 3.56 1.36
CA ASN A 53 -14.54 2.89 2.65
C ASN A 53 -13.56 3.56 3.65
N PRO A 54 -14.08 4.28 4.67
CA PRO A 54 -13.23 4.99 5.63
C PRO A 54 -12.37 4.06 6.49
N GLU A 55 -12.82 2.85 6.79
CA GLU A 55 -12.02 1.86 7.53
C GLU A 55 -10.86 1.34 6.69
N ALA A 56 -11.10 1.07 5.40
CA ALA A 56 -10.06 0.66 4.48
C ALA A 56 -9.04 1.78 4.24
N ALA A 57 -9.50 3.02 4.13
CA ALA A 57 -8.65 4.20 4.04
C ALA A 57 -7.75 4.35 5.28
N ALA A 58 -8.30 4.19 6.48
CA ALA A 58 -7.54 4.24 7.73
C ALA A 58 -6.49 3.12 7.78
N ARG A 59 -6.86 1.89 7.44
CA ARG A 59 -5.91 0.76 7.38
C ARG A 59 -4.81 0.98 6.35
N PHE A 60 -5.14 1.48 5.16
CA PHE A 60 -4.14 1.81 4.16
C PHE A 60 -3.16 2.86 4.68
N HIS A 61 -3.66 3.89 5.37
CA HIS A 61 -2.80 4.92 5.94
C HIS A 61 -1.88 4.36 7.03
N GLU A 62 -2.45 3.69 8.03
CA GLU A 62 -1.75 3.24 9.25
C GLU A 62 -0.82 2.06 9.00
N LEU A 63 -1.23 1.11 8.14
CA LEU A 63 -0.53 -0.17 7.98
C LEU A 63 0.35 -0.23 6.74
N VAL A 64 0.10 0.65 5.76
CA VAL A 64 0.83 0.62 4.48
C VAL A 64 1.60 1.92 4.27
N ARG A 65 0.90 3.06 4.22
CA ARG A 65 1.52 4.33 3.84
C ARG A 65 2.52 4.83 4.86
N ARG A 66 2.13 4.94 6.14
CA ARG A 66 3.03 5.44 7.20
C ARG A 66 4.27 4.54 7.34
N PRO A 67 4.14 3.20 7.50
CA PRO A 67 5.30 2.33 7.68
C PRO A 67 6.25 2.30 6.47
N PHE A 68 5.71 2.42 5.25
CA PHE A 68 6.55 2.53 4.06
C PHE A 68 7.36 3.82 4.04
N LEU A 69 6.73 4.96 4.34
CA LEU A 69 7.41 6.25 4.36
C LEU A 69 8.47 6.31 5.46
N GLU A 70 8.15 5.79 6.66
CA GLU A 70 9.12 5.69 7.77
C GLU A 70 10.35 4.89 7.35
N TRP A 71 10.15 3.69 6.77
CA TRP A 71 11.25 2.89 6.24
C TRP A 71 12.04 3.60 5.13
N LYS A 72 11.35 4.29 4.21
CA LYS A 72 11.98 4.98 3.07
C LYS A 72 12.81 6.19 3.51
N GLU A 73 12.40 6.86 4.59
CA GLU A 73 13.14 7.96 5.22
C GLU A 73 14.27 7.46 6.13
N GLY A 74 14.41 6.15 6.34
CA GLY A 74 15.38 5.56 7.27
C GLY A 74 15.04 5.83 8.73
N ARG A 75 13.77 6.10 9.05
CA ARG A 75 13.29 6.23 10.42
C ARG A 75 13.01 4.81 10.97
N PRO A 76 13.50 4.49 12.19
CA PRO A 76 13.34 3.17 12.80
C PRO A 76 11.88 2.84 13.12
#